data_AF-A0A6P8HE31-F1
#
_entry.id   AF-A0A6P8HE31-F1
#
_cell.length_a   1.000
_cell.length_b   1.000
_cell.length_c   1.000
_cell.angle_alpha   90.00
_cell.angle_beta   90.00
_cell.angle_gamma   90.00
#
_symmetry.space_group_name_H-M   'P 1'
#
loop_
_entity.id
_entity.type
_entity.pdbx_description
1 polymer ?
#
loop_
_entity_poly.entity_id
_entity_poly.type
_entity_poly.pdbx_seq_one_letter_code
_entity_poly.pdbx_strand_id
1 'polypeptide(L)'
;MTPLCAASVSSMRPFDGIDKLYFAMSEFIDALPTCGREGILRCHPDLAGRHAKTNELTAESKQEQAKAGLGNLTEQEASIIDSLNQSYRAKFGFPFVICARENKKDAIISGLKRRVENDKETELRTGIQEVKKIMLLRLKDLMEDRESKL
;
A
#
# COMPACT_ATOMS: atom_id res chain seq x y z
N MET A 1 3.66 -6.88 4.60
CA MET A 1 4.81 -5.96 4.78
C MET A 1 5.90 -6.43 3.82
N THR A 2 6.59 -5.56 3.07
CA THR A 2 7.68 -6.01 2.21
C THR A 2 8.81 -6.56 3.09
N PRO A 3 9.14 -7.86 3.05
CA PRO A 3 10.12 -8.47 3.97
C PRO A 3 11.49 -7.76 3.93
N LEU A 4 11.82 -7.15 2.79
CA LEU A 4 13.03 -6.37 2.58
C LEU A 4 13.18 -5.19 3.55
N CYS A 5 12.12 -4.42 3.83
CA CYS A 5 12.22 -3.25 4.72
C CYS A 5 12.46 -3.67 6.17
N ALA A 6 11.87 -4.79 6.60
CA ALA A 6 12.09 -5.30 7.95
C ALA A 6 13.49 -5.90 8.11
N ALA A 7 13.98 -6.59 7.07
CA ALA A 7 15.32 -7.14 7.05
C ALA A 7 16.41 -6.05 7.03
N SER A 8 16.21 -4.97 6.26
CA SER A 8 17.21 -3.91 6.09
C SER A 8 17.52 -3.13 7.37
N VAL A 9 16.55 -3.02 8.28
CA VAL A 9 16.73 -2.32 9.57
C VAL A 9 17.02 -3.27 10.73
N SER A 10 17.09 -4.58 10.50
CA SER A 10 17.23 -5.57 11.57
C SER A 10 18.54 -5.45 12.36
N SER A 11 19.61 -4.96 11.73
CA SER A 11 20.91 -4.70 12.38
C SER A 11 20.92 -3.46 13.27
N MET A 12 19.92 -2.59 13.18
CA MET A 12 19.80 -1.36 13.98
C MET A 12 19.12 -1.59 15.34
N ARG A 13 18.87 -2.85 15.70
CA ARG A 13 18.28 -3.22 16.99
C ARG A 13 19.25 -2.91 18.15
N PRO A 14 18.73 -2.64 19.36
CA PRO A 14 17.31 -2.56 19.71
C PRO A 14 16.65 -1.24 19.29
N PHE A 15 15.34 -1.28 19.03
CA PHE A 15 14.52 -0.08 18.81
C PHE A 15 13.75 0.27 20.08
N ASP A 16 13.71 1.55 20.41
CA ASP A 16 12.89 2.10 21.49
C ASP A 16 11.47 2.43 20.97
N GLY A 17 10.64 1.39 20.86
CA GLY A 17 9.25 1.49 20.41
C GLY A 17 9.01 1.48 18.90
N ILE A 18 7.73 1.42 18.50
CA ILE A 18 7.28 1.35 17.09
C ILE A 18 7.75 2.57 16.32
N ASP A 19 7.72 3.75 16.93
CA ASP A 19 8.01 5.00 16.22
C ASP A 19 9.45 5.02 15.71
N LYS A 20 10.41 4.51 16.50
CA LYS A 20 11.81 4.38 16.08
C LYS A 20 12.01 3.36 14.96
N LEU A 21 11.30 2.22 15.04
CA LEU A 21 11.32 1.22 13.96
C LEU A 21 10.70 1.77 12.68
N TYR A 22 9.54 2.41 12.77
CA TYR A 22 8.84 3.05 11.66
C TYR A 22 9.70 4.14 11.01
N PHE A 23 10.37 4.97 11.82
CA PHE A 23 11.28 6.00 11.33
C PHE A 23 12.45 5.39 10.55
N ALA A 24 13.14 4.38 11.12
CA ALA A 24 14.25 3.71 10.44
C ALA A 24 13.84 3.06 9.11
N MET A 25 12.67 2.39 9.09
CA MET A 25 12.13 1.80 7.84
C MET A 25 11.75 2.88 6.82
N SER A 26 11.23 4.02 7.28
CA SER A 26 10.86 5.14 6.40
C SER A 26 12.08 5.80 5.78
N GLU A 27 13.15 6.01 6.54
CA GLU A 27 14.42 6.55 6.04
C GLU A 27 15.06 5.60 5.03
N PHE A 28 15.04 4.29 5.28
CA PHE A 28 15.51 3.30 4.32
C PHE A 28 14.76 3.43 2.98
N ILE A 29 13.43 3.53 3.01
CA ILE A 29 12.61 3.67 1.79
C ILE A 29 12.92 4.98 1.06
N ASP A 30 13.12 6.08 1.79
CA ASP A 30 13.43 7.39 1.19
C ASP A 30 14.82 7.44 0.55
N ALA A 31 15.77 6.72 1.12
CA ALA A 31 17.13 6.60 0.59
C ALA A 31 17.24 5.72 -0.66
N LEU A 32 16.19 4.96 -1.00
CA LEU A 32 16.21 4.10 -2.19
C LEU A 32 16.23 4.93 -3.48
N PRO A 33 16.99 4.48 -4.49
CA PRO A 33 16.89 5.04 -5.83
C PRO A 33 15.45 4.90 -6.36
N THR A 34 15.09 5.70 -7.35
CA THR A 34 13.76 5.71 -7.99
C THR A 34 13.28 4.30 -8.35
N CYS A 35 14.14 3.48 -8.94
CA CYS A 35 13.81 2.09 -9.30
C CYS A 35 13.48 1.21 -8.08
N GLY A 36 14.12 1.44 -6.94
CA GLY A 36 13.84 0.73 -5.69
C GLY A 36 12.49 1.11 -5.11
N ARG A 37 12.16 2.41 -5.12
CA ARG A 37 10.83 2.91 -4.70
C ARG A 37 9.71 2.40 -5.62
N GLU A 38 9.93 2.41 -6.93
CA GLU A 38 8.99 1.78 -7.88
C GLU A 38 8.86 0.26 -7.61
N GLY A 39 9.96 -0.43 -7.31
CA GLY A 39 9.96 -1.85 -6.94
C GLY A 39 9.08 -2.15 -5.73
N ILE A 40 9.14 -1.32 -4.68
CA ILE A 40 8.26 -1.43 -3.52
C ILE A 40 6.78 -1.33 -3.92
N LEU A 41 6.44 -0.37 -4.79
CA LEU A 41 5.07 -0.24 -5.28
C LEU A 41 4.64 -1.47 -6.08
N ARG A 42 5.52 -2.03 -6.93
CA ARG A 42 5.23 -3.26 -7.69
C ARG A 42 5.02 -4.50 -6.82
N CYS A 43 5.54 -4.53 -5.60
CA CYS A 43 5.26 -5.59 -4.64
C CYS A 43 3.84 -5.53 -4.05
N HIS A 44 3.09 -4.45 -4.29
CA HIS A 44 1.70 -4.35 -3.83
C HIS A 44 0.76 -5.02 -4.83
N PRO A 45 -0.22 -5.80 -4.35
CA PRO A 45 -1.27 -6.30 -5.22
C PRO A 45 -2.13 -5.14 -5.72
N ASP A 46 -2.88 -5.38 -6.79
CA ASP A 46 -3.87 -4.42 -7.22
C ASP A 46 -4.95 -4.20 -6.17
N LEU A 47 -5.41 -2.96 -6.14
CA LEU A 47 -6.68 -2.61 -5.55
C LEU A 47 -7.80 -3.30 -6.32
N ALA A 48 -8.77 -3.88 -5.60
CA ALA A 48 -9.99 -4.56 -6.04
C ALA A 48 -10.45 -4.34 -7.50
N GLY A 49 -11.00 -5.38 -8.09
CA GLY A 49 -11.39 -5.42 -9.51
C GLY A 49 -11.48 -6.87 -9.94
N ARG A 50 -11.93 -7.15 -11.16
CA ARG A 50 -11.98 -8.54 -11.64
C ARG A 50 -10.57 -9.14 -11.72
N HIS A 51 -9.59 -8.33 -12.07
CA HIS A 51 -8.18 -8.74 -12.14
C HIS A 51 -7.45 -8.69 -10.79
N ALA A 52 -7.99 -8.00 -9.77
CA ALA A 52 -7.39 -8.04 -8.44
C ALA A 52 -7.56 -9.43 -7.78
N LYS A 53 -8.51 -10.24 -8.25
CA LYS A 53 -8.74 -11.62 -7.76
C LYS A 53 -7.65 -12.60 -8.20
N THR A 54 -6.88 -12.29 -9.25
CA THR A 54 -5.82 -13.18 -9.76
C THR A 54 -4.50 -13.01 -9.02
N ASN A 55 -4.30 -11.89 -8.32
CA ASN A 55 -3.15 -11.72 -7.42
C ASN A 55 -3.55 -12.20 -6.03
N GLU A 56 -2.87 -13.22 -5.50
CA GLU A 56 -3.12 -13.75 -4.16
C GLU A 56 -2.86 -12.68 -3.10
N LEU A 57 -3.93 -11.96 -2.73
CA LEU A 57 -3.89 -10.98 -1.64
C LEU A 57 -3.45 -11.68 -0.35
N THR A 58 -2.47 -11.09 0.35
CA THR A 58 -2.15 -11.51 1.72
C THR A 58 -3.38 -11.34 2.63
N ALA A 59 -3.44 -12.05 3.75
CA ALA A 59 -4.58 -11.97 4.68
C ALA A 59 -4.84 -10.52 5.14
N GLU A 60 -3.78 -9.76 5.41
CA GLU A 60 -3.86 -8.34 5.79
C GLU A 60 -4.45 -7.52 4.64
N SER A 61 -3.99 -7.74 3.40
CA SER A 61 -4.47 -7.01 2.23
C SER A 61 -5.95 -7.29 1.94
N LYS A 62 -6.41 -8.54 2.13
CA LYS A 62 -7.84 -8.89 2.05
C LYS A 62 -8.66 -8.15 3.10
N GLN A 63 -8.20 -8.15 4.35
CA GLN A 63 -8.90 -7.51 5.46
C GLN A 63 -8.96 -5.97 5.28
N GLU A 64 -7.87 -5.36 4.83
CA GLU A 64 -7.77 -3.93 4.55
C GLU A 64 -8.76 -3.50 3.45
N GLN A 65 -8.79 -4.23 2.33
CA GLN A 65 -9.71 -3.92 1.23
C GLN A 65 -11.18 -4.17 1.62
N ALA A 66 -11.46 -5.23 2.39
CA ALA A 66 -12.81 -5.49 2.89
C ALA A 66 -13.31 -4.35 3.81
N LYS A 67 -12.48 -3.89 4.75
CA LYS A 67 -12.80 -2.76 5.67
C LYS A 67 -13.03 -1.44 4.94
N ALA A 68 -12.43 -1.27 3.75
CA ALA A 68 -12.65 -0.12 2.88
C ALA A 68 -13.95 -0.19 2.05
N GLY A 69 -14.67 -1.32 2.10
CA GLY A 69 -15.90 -1.53 1.34
C GLY A 69 -15.69 -2.08 -0.07
N LEU A 70 -14.47 -2.50 -0.42
CA LEU A 70 -14.15 -3.03 -1.76
C LEU A 70 -14.58 -4.48 -1.97
N GLY A 71 -15.05 -5.17 -0.91
CA GLY A 71 -15.65 -6.50 -1.02
C GLY A 71 -17.05 -6.50 -1.64
N ASN A 72 -17.72 -5.35 -1.66
CA ASN A 72 -19.13 -5.19 -2.08
C ASN A 72 -19.26 -4.20 -3.25
N LEU A 73 -18.40 -4.33 -4.25
CA LEU A 73 -18.46 -3.50 -5.47
C LEU A 73 -19.62 -3.94 -6.36
N THR A 74 -20.33 -2.97 -6.94
CA THR A 74 -21.21 -3.26 -8.08
C THR A 74 -20.37 -3.64 -9.31
N GLU A 75 -20.99 -4.28 -10.30
CA GLU A 75 -20.29 -4.60 -11.56
C GLU A 75 -19.75 -3.36 -12.26
N GLN A 76 -20.52 -2.26 -12.23
CA GLN A 76 -20.11 -0.97 -12.80
C GLN A 76 -18.90 -0.41 -12.07
N GLU A 77 -18.89 -0.44 -10.72
CA GLU A 77 -17.76 0.03 -9.92
C GLU A 77 -16.51 -0.81 -10.16
N ALA A 78 -16.64 -2.14 -10.20
CA ALA A 78 -15.54 -3.04 -10.50
C ALA A 78 -14.94 -2.77 -11.89
N SER A 79 -15.80 -2.53 -12.90
CA SER A 79 -15.37 -2.20 -14.26
C SER A 79 -14.63 -0.85 -14.33
N ILE A 80 -15.10 0.16 -13.58
CA ILE A 80 -14.43 1.46 -13.49
C ILE A 80 -13.04 1.30 -12.85
N ILE A 81 -12.93 0.55 -11.76
CA ILE A 81 -11.64 0.35 -11.08
C ILE A 81 -10.68 -0.43 -11.98
N ASP A 82 -11.14 -1.49 -12.67
CA ASP A 82 -10.33 -2.25 -13.62
C ASP A 82 -9.73 -1.35 -14.72
N SER A 83 -10.57 -0.51 -15.36
CA SER A 83 -10.14 0.41 -16.42
C SER A 83 -9.14 1.47 -15.92
N LEU A 84 -9.38 2.01 -14.73
CA LEU A 84 -8.49 2.99 -14.11
C LEU A 84 -7.16 2.36 -13.68
N ASN A 85 -7.17 1.15 -13.11
CA ASN A 85 -5.94 0.42 -12.75
C ASN A 85 -5.09 0.12 -13.99
N GLN A 86 -5.72 -0.28 -15.10
CA GLN A 86 -5.01 -0.51 -16.36
C GLN A 86 -4.35 0.77 -16.88
N SER A 87 -5.10 1.87 -16.92
CA SER A 87 -4.59 3.18 -17.36
C SER A 87 -3.45 3.68 -16.47
N TYR A 88 -3.64 3.54 -15.15
CA TYR A 88 -2.65 3.93 -14.15
C TYR A 88 -1.34 3.15 -14.32
N ARG A 89 -1.42 1.82 -14.50
CA ARG A 89 -0.24 0.98 -14.73
C ARG A 89 0.45 1.30 -16.05
N ALA A 90 -0.31 1.51 -17.12
CA ALA A 90 0.25 1.87 -18.40
C ALA A 90 1.03 3.19 -18.33
N LYS A 91 0.54 4.15 -17.53
CA LYS A 91 1.20 5.45 -17.35
C LYS A 91 2.43 5.38 -16.44
N PHE A 92 2.34 4.72 -15.28
CA PHE A 92 3.37 4.82 -14.24
C PHE A 92 4.29 3.60 -14.14
N GLY A 93 3.86 2.43 -14.62
CA GLY A 93 4.63 1.18 -14.55
C GLY A 93 4.65 0.52 -13.16
N PHE A 94 3.73 0.92 -12.27
CA PHE A 94 3.50 0.33 -10.94
C PHE A 94 2.00 0.43 -10.58
N PRO A 95 1.49 -0.40 -9.66
CA PRO A 95 0.08 -0.40 -9.28
C PRO A 95 -0.30 0.85 -8.47
N PHE A 96 -1.60 1.16 -8.44
CA PHE A 96 -2.13 2.19 -7.57
C PHE A 96 -2.12 1.72 -6.12
N VAL A 97 -1.44 2.45 -5.25
CA VAL A 97 -1.36 2.16 -3.81
C VAL A 97 -2.03 3.26 -3.02
N ILE A 98 -2.93 2.87 -2.12
CA ILE A 98 -3.61 3.75 -1.16
C ILE A 98 -3.83 3.00 0.16
N CYS A 99 -3.73 3.71 1.28
CA CYS A 99 -4.00 3.17 2.60
C CYS A 99 -5.50 2.92 2.75
N ALA A 100 -5.94 1.70 2.43
CA ALA A 100 -7.35 1.32 2.45
C ALA A 100 -8.01 1.48 3.82
N ARG A 101 -7.27 1.34 4.93
CA ARG A 101 -7.80 1.56 6.29
C ARG A 101 -8.17 3.01 6.59
N GLU A 102 -7.56 3.97 5.89
CA GLU A 102 -7.84 5.40 6.04
C GLU A 102 -8.85 5.92 5.00
N ASN A 103 -9.34 5.06 4.11
CA ASN A 103 -10.18 5.46 2.99
C ASN A 103 -11.41 4.55 2.85
N LYS A 104 -12.48 5.09 2.28
CA LYS A 104 -13.67 4.32 1.88
C LYS A 104 -13.72 4.23 0.35
N LYS A 105 -14.46 3.24 -0.16
CA LYS A 105 -14.65 2.97 -1.60
C LYS A 105 -14.71 4.24 -2.46
N ASP A 106 -15.58 5.19 -2.13
CA ASP A 106 -15.80 6.39 -2.96
C ASP A 106 -14.57 7.32 -2.98
N ALA A 107 -13.90 7.45 -1.83
CA ALA A 107 -12.65 8.20 -1.71
C ALA A 107 -11.50 7.51 -2.46
N ILE A 108 -11.48 6.17 -2.47
CA ILE A 108 -10.51 5.38 -3.22
C ILE A 108 -10.70 5.56 -4.73
N ILE A 109 -11.93 5.43 -5.24
CA ILE A 109 -12.23 5.62 -6.66
C ILE A 109 -11.91 7.06 -7.08
N SER A 110 -12.31 8.05 -6.27
CA SER A 110 -12.01 9.46 -6.52
C SER A 110 -10.51 9.74 -6.48
N GLY A 111 -9.79 9.13 -5.53
CA GLY A 111 -8.35 9.21 -5.41
C GLY A 111 -7.64 8.64 -6.63
N LEU A 112 -8.08 7.50 -7.13
CA LEU A 112 -7.55 6.86 -8.34
C LEU A 112 -7.79 7.73 -9.59
N LYS A 113 -8.99 8.27 -9.77
CA LYS A 113 -9.32 9.20 -10.87
C LYS A 113 -8.49 10.49 -10.83
N ARG A 114 -8.21 11.01 -9.64
CA ARG A 114 -7.38 12.22 -9.50
C ARG A 114 -5.90 11.92 -9.74
N ARG A 115 -5.39 10.83 -9.16
CA ARG A 115 -3.96 10.50 -9.16
C ARG A 115 -3.47 9.97 -10.51
N VAL A 116 -4.35 9.40 -11.33
CA VAL A 116 -3.97 9.04 -12.71
C VAL A 116 -3.55 10.26 -13.54
N GLU A 117 -3.99 11.48 -13.18
CA GLU A 117 -3.62 12.72 -13.86
C GLU A 117 -2.25 13.27 -13.43
N ASN A 118 -1.66 12.79 -12.33
CA ASN A 118 -0.37 13.26 -11.84
C ASN A 118 0.77 13.01 -12.85
N ASP A 119 1.86 13.77 -12.71
CA ASP A 119 3.15 13.39 -13.28
C ASP A 119 3.77 12.21 -12.50
N LYS A 120 4.73 11.52 -13.13
CA LYS A 120 5.29 10.29 -12.59
C LYS A 120 6.07 10.50 -11.28
N GLU A 121 6.75 11.64 -11.12
CA GLU A 121 7.54 11.92 -9.91
C GLU A 121 6.63 12.20 -8.72
N THR A 122 5.63 13.06 -8.93
CA THR A 122 4.58 13.31 -7.93
C THR A 122 3.91 12.02 -7.52
N GLU A 123 3.53 11.17 -8.47
CA GLU A 123 2.81 9.94 -8.16
C GLU A 123 3.67 8.90 -7.45
N LEU A 124 4.94 8.78 -7.81
CA LEU A 124 5.88 7.91 -7.08
C LEU A 124 5.99 8.35 -5.61
N ARG A 125 6.15 9.66 -5.36
CA ARG A 125 6.20 10.21 -4.01
C ARG A 125 4.90 9.92 -3.25
N THR A 126 3.74 10.17 -3.86
CA THR A 126 2.44 9.93 -3.25
C THR A 126 2.23 8.45 -2.92
N GLY A 127 2.53 7.54 -3.87
CA GLY A 127 2.44 6.11 -3.64
C GLY A 127 3.31 5.63 -2.48
N ILE A 128 4.53 6.13 -2.36
CA ILE A 128 5.44 5.79 -1.24
C ILE A 128 4.89 6.28 0.10
N GLN A 129 4.27 7.46 0.17
CA GLN A 129 3.64 7.91 1.41
C GLN A 129 2.49 7.00 1.83
N GLU A 130 1.69 6.51 0.87
CA GLU A 130 0.63 5.54 1.14
C GLU A 130 1.19 4.19 1.64
N VAL A 131 2.32 3.73 1.08
CA VAL A 131 3.03 2.55 1.60
C VAL A 131 3.46 2.73 3.05
N LYS A 132 4.00 3.90 3.42
CA LYS A 132 4.43 4.17 4.81
C LYS A 132 3.25 4.15 5.79
N LYS A 133 2.09 4.70 5.40
CA LYS A 133 0.87 4.59 6.21
C LYS A 133 0.44 3.14 6.44
N ILE A 134 0.41 2.34 5.38
CA ILE A 134 0.09 0.90 5.47
C ILE A 134 1.09 0.19 6.38
N MET A 135 2.39 0.50 6.24
CA MET A 135 3.46 -0.06 7.07
C MET A 135 3.26 0.27 8.55
N LEU A 136 2.99 1.52 8.90
CA LEU A 136 2.75 1.95 10.29
C LEU A 136 1.57 1.22 10.91
N LEU A 137 0.44 1.15 10.20
CA LEU A 137 -0.76 0.47 10.68
C LEU A 137 -0.53 -1.02 10.91
N ARG A 138 0.19 -1.70 10.01
CA ARG A 138 0.56 -3.11 10.20
C ARG A 138 1.54 -3.32 11.35
N LEU A 139 2.47 -2.39 11.59
CA LEU A 139 3.37 -2.45 12.74
C LEU A 139 2.60 -2.33 14.07
N LYS A 140 1.58 -1.45 14.12
CA LYS A 140 0.70 -1.32 15.28
C LYS A 140 -0.07 -2.60 15.57
N ASP A 141 -0.69 -3.19 14.55
CA ASP A 141 -1.41 -4.47 14.70
C ASP A 141 -0.50 -5.57 15.27
N LEU A 142 0.77 -5.65 14.81
CA LEU A 142 1.74 -6.64 15.31
C LEU A 142 2.12 -6.43 16.79
N MET A 143 2.10 -5.20 17.29
CA MET A 143 2.37 -4.94 18.71
C MET A 143 1.16 -5.23 19.59
N GLU A 144 -0.03 -4.84 19.16
CA GLU A 144 -1.28 -5.16 19.85
C GLU A 144 -1.47 -6.69 19.96
N ASP A 145 -1.17 -7.44 18.89
CA ASP A 145 -1.18 -8.89 18.88
C ASP A 145 -0.15 -9.52 19.84
N ARG A 146 0.97 -8.84 20.08
CA ARG A 146 2.03 -9.33 20.98
C ARG A 146 1.65 -9.09 22.45
N GLU A 147 1.07 -7.92 22.74
CA GLU A 147 0.57 -7.59 24.08
C GLU A 147 -0.63 -8.44 24.46
N SER A 148 -1.51 -8.77 23.51
CA SER A 148 -2.70 -9.62 23.74
C SER A 148 -2.37 -11.10 23.98
N LYS A 149 -1.13 -11.53 23.73
CA LYS A 149 -0.64 -12.91 23.92
C LYS A 149 0.25 -13.07 25.15
N LEU A 150 0.47 -11.99 25.90
CA LEU A 150 1.14 -11.96 27.21
C LEU A 150 0.09 -11.98 28.32
#